data_AF-A0A967SG76-F1
#
_entry.id   AF-A0A967SG76-F1
#
_cell.length_a   1.000
_cell.length_b   1.000
_cell.length_c   1.000
_cell.angle_alpha   90.00
_cell.angle_beta   90.00
_cell.angle_gamma   90.00
#
_symmetry.space_group_name_H-M   'P 1'
#
loop_
_entity.id
_entity.type
_entity.pdbx_description
1 polymer ?
#
loop_
_entity_poly.entity_id
_entity_poly.type
_entity_poly.pdbx_seq_one_letter_code
_entity_poly.pdbx_strand_id
1 'polypeptide(L)'
;MRWLMWLLLGLLLVAVPLGAVWYTCGLRGCPDPSSLLAYEPGGAPEVLDRDGESVARLVPVQREVVPLDSLPPHVGEAFIAVEDRRFRSHWGIDLRRVAGALVANVREGGVAEGGSTITMQLARNAFPERLPASQRTLWRKFLETRVAWGIERTFDKDEILGLYLNQIYFGNGATGIAAAARHYFGVPASELTVPQAALLAGMVKAPAHYDPREEPEAAKERRDLVLRVMGQAGFLGPDEVRAAQEAEIEVVPAERAVDVGEALPAPWYLELLRRQLADALGSDVYGDGVRVHSTLDAGLQAAAEEALETQLRRIEAGELGPYDGAAYDPDRPPDSAGSRYIQGAVVVLDARSGAVRA
;
A
#
# COMPACT_ATOMS: atom_id res chain seq x y z
N MET A 1 22.13 -24.53 -44.48
CA MET A 1 22.80 -23.22 -44.62
C MET A 1 21.83 -22.05 -44.81
N ARG A 2 20.97 -22.02 -45.84
CA ARG A 2 20.04 -20.88 -46.07
C ARG A 2 19.01 -20.67 -44.94
N TRP A 3 18.46 -21.73 -44.36
CA TRP A 3 17.52 -21.64 -43.22
C TRP A 3 18.17 -21.09 -41.94
N LEU A 4 19.42 -21.45 -41.67
CA LEU A 4 20.19 -20.93 -40.54
C LEU A 4 20.49 -19.44 -40.72
N MET A 5 20.80 -19.01 -41.94
CA MET A 5 21.00 -17.59 -42.27
C MET A 5 19.72 -16.77 -42.05
N TRP A 6 18.55 -17.27 -42.47
CA TRP A 6 17.26 -16.60 -42.20
C TRP A 6 16.88 -16.59 -40.72
N LEU A 7 17.16 -17.65 -39.97
CA LEU A 7 16.99 -17.66 -38.52
C LEU A 7 17.88 -16.63 -37.83
N LEU A 8 19.16 -16.56 -38.21
CA LEU A 8 20.09 -15.56 -37.66
C LEU A 8 19.68 -14.14 -38.03
N LEU A 9 19.23 -13.91 -39.27
CA LEU A 9 18.73 -12.60 -39.71
C LEU A 9 17.47 -12.20 -38.92
N GLY A 10 16.54 -13.14 -38.71
CA GLY A 10 15.33 -12.92 -37.92
C GLY A 10 15.63 -12.64 -36.45
N LEU A 11 16.56 -13.37 -35.84
CA LEU A 11 17.05 -13.11 -34.48
C LEU A 11 17.66 -11.72 -34.37
N LEU A 12 18.47 -11.30 -35.35
CA LEU A 12 19.10 -9.98 -35.35
C LEU A 12 18.05 -8.86 -35.50
N LEU A 13 17.04 -9.07 -36.36
CA LEU A 13 15.91 -8.16 -36.56
C LEU A 13 15.08 -7.91 -35.29
N VAL A 14 15.06 -8.87 -34.36
CA VAL A 14 14.38 -8.74 -33.06
C VAL A 14 15.35 -8.24 -31.97
N ALA A 15 16.59 -8.73 -31.97
CA ALA A 15 17.57 -8.41 -30.94
C ALA A 15 18.04 -6.95 -31.00
N VAL A 16 18.21 -6.37 -32.19
CA VAL A 16 18.63 -4.97 -32.36
C VAL A 16 17.59 -3.99 -31.78
N PRO A 17 16.29 -4.06 -32.12
CA PRO A 17 15.30 -3.15 -31.53
C PRO A 17 15.12 -3.42 -30.03
N LEU A 18 15.16 -4.67 -29.56
CA LEU A 18 15.14 -4.95 -28.11
C LEU A 18 16.36 -4.39 -27.38
N GLY A 19 17.54 -4.46 -27.99
CA GLY A 19 18.79 -3.89 -27.46
C GLY A 19 18.76 -2.36 -27.44
N ALA A 20 18.21 -1.74 -28.48
CA ALA A 20 18.00 -0.29 -28.53
C ALA A 20 17.04 0.16 -27.42
N VAL A 21 15.90 -0.52 -27.27
CA VAL A 21 14.95 -0.24 -26.19
C VAL A 21 15.58 -0.49 -24.83
N TRP A 22 16.35 -1.57 -24.64
CA TRP A 22 17.05 -1.83 -23.39
C TRP A 22 17.99 -0.66 -23.04
N TYR A 23 18.74 -0.17 -24.03
CA TYR A 23 19.65 0.95 -23.82
C TYR A 23 18.89 2.24 -23.44
N THR A 24 17.74 2.49 -24.07
CA THR A 24 16.97 3.74 -23.90
C THR A 24 15.81 3.65 -22.90
N CYS A 25 15.54 2.50 -22.27
CA CYS A 25 14.28 2.19 -21.57
C CYS A 25 13.02 2.52 -22.39
N GLY A 26 13.04 2.23 -23.70
CA GLY A 26 11.96 2.61 -24.61
C GLY A 26 12.11 4.04 -25.13
N LEU A 27 11.01 4.66 -25.59
CA LEU A 27 11.05 5.96 -26.28
C LEU A 27 11.17 7.17 -25.33
N ARG A 28 10.94 6.98 -24.03
CA ARG A 28 10.89 8.06 -23.02
C ARG A 28 12.19 8.22 -22.21
N GLY A 29 13.21 7.39 -22.44
CA GLY A 29 14.43 7.41 -21.64
C GLY A 29 14.28 6.64 -20.32
N CYS A 30 15.42 6.25 -19.73
CA CYS A 30 15.44 5.64 -18.40
C CYS A 30 15.22 6.70 -17.30
N PRO A 31 14.48 6.38 -16.22
CA PRO A 31 14.53 7.21 -15.02
C PRO A 31 15.94 7.20 -14.44
N ASP A 32 16.32 8.32 -13.81
CA ASP A 32 17.54 8.40 -13.02
C ASP A 32 17.29 7.78 -11.64
N PRO A 33 17.95 6.66 -11.27
CA PRO A 33 17.77 6.05 -9.95
C PRO A 33 18.15 6.99 -8.80
N SER A 34 19.05 7.96 -9.03
CA SER A 34 19.49 8.90 -8.00
C SER A 34 18.35 9.77 -7.47
N SER A 35 17.27 9.94 -8.25
CA SER A 35 16.08 10.67 -7.81
C SER A 35 15.35 9.99 -6.65
N LEU A 36 15.63 8.71 -6.36
CA LEU A 36 15.07 8.00 -5.20
C LEU A 36 15.53 8.59 -3.86
N LEU A 37 16.72 9.21 -3.83
CA LEU A 37 17.24 9.91 -2.64
C LEU A 37 16.69 11.33 -2.50
N ALA A 38 16.39 11.97 -3.63
CA ALA A 38 15.89 13.35 -3.70
C ALA A 38 14.36 13.44 -3.68
N TYR A 39 13.66 12.32 -3.44
CA TYR A 39 12.21 12.28 -3.41
C TYR A 39 11.69 13.10 -2.22
N GLU A 40 11.29 14.34 -2.50
CA GLU A 40 10.44 15.11 -1.61
C GLU A 40 9.01 14.55 -1.73
N PRO A 41 8.26 14.34 -0.62
CA PRO A 41 6.86 13.94 -0.66
C PRO A 41 6.01 15.06 -1.27
N GLY A 42 6.03 15.15 -2.60
CA GLY A 42 5.40 16.17 -3.41
C GLY A 42 4.05 15.70 -3.91
N GLY A 43 2.98 16.25 -3.33
CA GLY A 43 1.67 16.31 -3.96
C GLY A 43 0.62 15.37 -3.37
N ALA A 44 0.29 15.56 -2.09
CA ALA A 44 -0.99 15.13 -1.56
C ALA A 44 -2.13 15.60 -2.51
N PRO A 45 -2.99 14.70 -3.01
CA PRO A 45 -4.10 15.09 -3.86
C PRO A 45 -4.96 16.16 -3.21
N GLU A 46 -5.27 17.20 -3.96
CA GLU A 46 -6.24 18.21 -3.56
C GLU A 46 -7.63 17.71 -3.97
N VAL A 47 -8.49 17.49 -2.99
CA VAL A 47 -9.90 17.13 -3.20
C VAL A 47 -10.71 18.40 -3.31
N LEU A 48 -11.39 18.54 -4.44
CA LEU A 48 -12.33 19.60 -4.71
C LEU A 48 -13.76 19.07 -4.58
N ASP A 49 -14.66 19.88 -4.04
CA ASP A 49 -16.09 19.57 -4.05
C ASP A 49 -16.69 19.74 -5.46
N ARG A 50 -18.01 19.52 -5.55
CA ARG A 50 -18.78 19.65 -6.80
C ARG A 50 -18.73 21.06 -7.41
N ASP A 51 -18.47 22.09 -6.63
CA ASP A 51 -18.43 23.49 -7.05
C ASP A 51 -17.00 23.95 -7.34
N GLY A 52 -16.01 23.09 -7.06
CA GLY A 52 -14.60 23.30 -7.33
C GLY A 52 -13.84 23.93 -6.16
N GLU A 53 -14.44 24.01 -4.97
CA GLU A 53 -13.78 24.51 -3.77
C GLU A 53 -12.91 23.42 -3.13
N SER A 54 -11.76 23.83 -2.58
CA SER A 54 -10.81 22.91 -1.95
C SER A 54 -11.35 22.45 -0.59
N VAL A 55 -11.58 21.15 -0.46
CA VAL A 55 -12.14 20.50 0.73
C VAL A 55 -11.03 19.99 1.63
N ALA A 56 -10.09 19.23 1.05
CA ALA A 56 -9.03 18.59 1.79
C ALA A 56 -7.84 18.30 0.88
N ARG A 57 -6.67 18.15 1.48
CA ARG A 57 -5.55 17.45 0.85
C ARG A 57 -5.44 16.06 1.45
N LEU A 58 -5.43 15.03 0.60
CA LEU A 58 -5.17 13.65 1.02
C LEU A 58 -3.66 13.50 1.30
N VAL A 59 -3.21 14.10 2.40
CA VAL A 59 -1.83 14.01 2.83
C VAL A 59 -1.57 12.57 3.24
N PRO A 60 -0.61 11.85 2.63
CA PRO A 60 -0.21 10.56 3.17
C PRO A 60 0.22 10.76 4.62
N VAL A 61 -0.14 9.81 5.50
CA VAL A 61 0.38 9.77 6.88
C VAL A 61 1.88 10.08 6.83
N GLN A 62 2.33 11.09 7.58
CA GLN A 62 3.67 11.68 7.49
C GLN A 62 4.71 10.61 7.11
N ARG A 63 5.27 10.73 5.90
CA ARG A 63 6.34 9.85 5.43
C ARG A 63 7.62 10.21 6.16
N GLU A 64 7.76 9.71 7.38
CA GLU A 64 9.05 9.66 8.05
C GLU A 64 9.92 8.67 7.28
N VAL A 65 10.96 9.18 6.61
CA VAL A 65 11.95 8.33 5.96
C VAL A 65 12.84 7.77 7.06
N VAL A 66 12.73 6.47 7.30
CA VAL A 66 13.53 5.77 8.31
C VAL A 66 14.69 5.04 7.66
N PRO A 67 15.94 5.31 8.08
CA PRO A 67 17.09 4.52 7.67
C PRO A 67 16.94 3.04 8.04
N LEU A 68 17.40 2.13 7.19
CA LEU A 68 17.28 0.69 7.43
C LEU A 68 17.99 0.26 8.73
N ASP A 69 19.11 0.88 9.06
CA ASP A 69 19.92 0.61 10.25
C ASP A 69 19.25 1.08 11.56
N SER A 70 18.25 1.96 11.48
CA SER A 70 17.39 2.31 12.63
C SER A 70 16.28 1.30 12.90
N LEU A 71 16.05 0.35 11.98
CA LEU A 71 15.02 -0.68 12.11
C LEU A 71 15.60 -1.94 12.74
N PRO A 72 14.80 -2.69 13.52
CA PRO A 72 15.19 -4.03 13.94
C PRO A 72 15.49 -4.93 12.73
N PRO A 73 16.53 -5.79 12.79
CA PRO A 73 16.90 -6.65 11.67
C PRO A 73 15.75 -7.49 11.11
N HIS A 74 14.89 -8.00 12.01
CA HIS A 74 13.75 -8.84 11.64
C HIS A 74 12.73 -8.13 10.75
N VAL A 75 12.71 -6.78 10.75
CA VAL A 75 11.85 -6.00 9.84
C VAL A 75 12.28 -6.28 8.41
N GLY A 76 13.52 -5.94 8.04
CA GLY A 76 14.02 -6.17 6.68
C GLY A 76 14.01 -7.66 6.29
N GLU A 77 14.32 -8.54 7.23
CA GLU A 77 14.31 -10.00 7.03
C GLU A 77 12.92 -10.55 6.71
N ALA A 78 11.85 -10.01 7.30
CA ALA A 78 10.48 -10.42 6.99
C ALA A 78 10.14 -10.20 5.51
N PHE A 79 10.48 -9.01 4.98
CA PHE A 79 10.25 -8.69 3.56
C PHE A 79 11.17 -9.51 2.66
N ILE A 80 12.46 -9.66 3.00
CA ILE A 80 13.37 -10.54 2.25
C ILE A 80 12.79 -11.96 2.21
N ALA A 81 12.35 -12.51 3.34
CA ALA A 81 11.88 -13.89 3.41
C ALA A 81 10.67 -14.14 2.49
N VAL A 82 9.65 -13.29 2.55
CA VAL A 82 8.40 -13.51 1.81
C VAL A 82 8.43 -12.96 0.38
N GLU A 83 9.03 -11.79 0.17
CA GLU A 83 9.02 -11.13 -1.15
C GLU A 83 10.17 -11.58 -2.03
N ASP A 84 11.37 -11.82 -1.47
CA ASP A 84 12.57 -12.09 -2.27
C ASP A 84 13.71 -12.78 -1.49
N ARG A 85 13.55 -14.08 -1.20
CA ARG A 85 14.48 -14.85 -0.33
C ARG A 85 15.94 -14.82 -0.79
N ARG A 86 16.21 -14.52 -2.06
CA ARG A 86 17.54 -14.44 -2.65
C ARG A 86 17.99 -13.01 -2.95
N PHE A 87 17.29 -12.02 -2.40
CA PHE A 87 17.53 -10.60 -2.63
C PHE A 87 19.01 -10.20 -2.62
N ARG A 88 19.76 -10.66 -1.62
CA ARG A 88 21.19 -10.34 -1.45
C ARG A 88 22.12 -11.03 -2.46
N SER A 89 21.63 -12.01 -3.22
CA SER A 89 22.44 -12.88 -4.09
C SER A 89 22.27 -12.62 -5.59
N HIS A 90 21.31 -11.78 -5.99
CA HIS A 90 21.07 -11.45 -7.40
C HIS A 90 21.19 -9.95 -7.67
N TRP A 91 21.20 -9.55 -8.94
CA TRP A 91 21.38 -8.16 -9.38
C TRP A 91 20.09 -7.64 -10.03
N GLY A 92 19.06 -7.41 -9.23
CA GLY A 92 17.73 -6.95 -9.69
C GLY A 92 16.79 -8.03 -10.21
N ILE A 93 17.28 -9.12 -10.80
CA ILE A 93 16.44 -10.25 -11.26
C ILE A 93 16.91 -11.57 -10.66
N ASP A 94 15.97 -12.33 -10.13
CA ASP A 94 16.21 -13.72 -9.75
C ASP A 94 15.81 -14.69 -10.89
N LEU A 95 16.79 -15.05 -11.73
CA LEU A 95 16.59 -15.96 -12.86
C LEU A 95 16.06 -17.34 -12.44
N ARG A 96 16.46 -17.83 -11.26
CA ARG A 96 15.99 -19.11 -10.73
C ARG A 96 14.52 -19.03 -10.32
N ARG A 97 14.09 -17.88 -9.76
CA ARG A 97 12.68 -17.63 -9.41
C ARG A 97 11.83 -17.46 -10.66
N VAL A 98 12.33 -16.74 -11.67
CA VAL A 98 11.67 -16.62 -12.98
C VAL A 98 11.47 -17.99 -13.63
N ALA A 99 12.50 -18.83 -13.66
CA ALA A 99 12.40 -20.18 -14.21
C ALA A 99 11.39 -21.05 -13.44
N GLY A 100 11.42 -21.00 -12.10
CA GLY A 100 10.45 -21.71 -11.26
C GLY A 100 9.01 -21.25 -11.48
N ALA A 101 8.78 -19.94 -11.57
CA ALA A 101 7.47 -19.36 -11.84
C ALA A 101 6.95 -19.75 -13.24
N LEU A 102 7.81 -19.79 -14.26
CA LEU A 102 7.43 -20.26 -15.60
C LEU A 102 6.99 -21.73 -15.59
N VAL A 103 7.72 -22.60 -14.88
CA VAL A 103 7.35 -24.02 -14.75
C VAL A 103 6.02 -24.19 -14.03
N ALA A 104 5.79 -23.45 -12.94
CA ALA A 104 4.52 -23.48 -12.21
C ALA A 104 3.36 -22.99 -13.09
N ASN A 105 3.54 -21.87 -13.78
CA ASN A 105 2.54 -21.30 -14.69
C ASN A 105 2.13 -22.25 -15.82
N VAL A 106 3.10 -22.99 -16.39
CA VAL A 106 2.83 -24.01 -17.43
C VAL A 106 2.04 -25.19 -16.86
N ARG A 107 2.26 -25.56 -15.59
CA ARG A 107 1.53 -26.66 -14.93
C ARG A 107 0.12 -26.27 -14.51
N GLU A 108 -0.07 -25.03 -14.07
CA GLU A 108 -1.35 -24.52 -13.53
C GLU A 108 -2.23 -23.82 -14.57
N GLY A 109 -1.73 -23.61 -15.81
CA GLY A 109 -2.50 -23.05 -16.92
C GLY A 109 -2.77 -21.54 -16.80
N GLY A 110 -1.99 -20.81 -15.99
CA GLY A 110 -2.18 -19.38 -15.73
C GLY A 110 -0.87 -18.63 -15.53
N VAL A 111 -0.92 -17.28 -15.55
CA VAL A 111 0.23 -16.43 -15.25
C VAL A 111 0.17 -16.01 -13.77
N ALA A 112 0.92 -16.68 -12.90
CA ALA A 112 1.02 -16.30 -11.50
C ALA A 112 2.02 -15.13 -11.28
N GLU A 113 1.69 -14.25 -10.34
CA GLU A 113 2.60 -13.25 -9.76
C GLU A 113 3.63 -13.92 -8.86
N GLY A 114 4.62 -14.58 -9.47
CA GLY A 114 5.66 -15.30 -8.73
C GLY A 114 7.09 -14.88 -9.07
N GLY A 115 7.31 -14.04 -10.08
CA GLY A 115 8.65 -13.78 -10.62
C GLY A 115 9.34 -12.48 -10.17
N SER A 116 8.61 -11.56 -9.55
CA SER A 116 9.14 -10.22 -9.21
C SER A 116 10.04 -10.26 -7.96
N THR A 117 11.05 -9.41 -7.94
CA THR A 117 12.06 -9.20 -6.88
C THR A 117 11.78 -7.88 -6.18
N ILE A 118 12.36 -7.66 -5.00
CA ILE A 118 12.22 -6.40 -4.26
C ILE A 118 12.62 -5.20 -5.14
N THR A 119 13.73 -5.29 -5.86
CA THR A 119 14.21 -4.21 -6.75
C THR A 119 13.26 -3.93 -7.92
N MET A 120 12.64 -4.97 -8.51
CA MET A 120 11.63 -4.77 -9.56
C MET A 120 10.36 -4.12 -9.00
N GLN A 121 9.96 -4.48 -7.79
CA GLN A 121 8.83 -3.86 -7.11
C GLN A 121 9.13 -2.39 -6.76
N LEU A 122 10.32 -2.09 -6.23
CA LEU A 122 10.79 -0.72 -5.99
C LEU A 122 10.75 0.10 -7.30
N ALA A 123 11.31 -0.42 -8.39
CA ALA A 123 11.28 0.25 -9.69
C ALA A 123 9.85 0.60 -10.13
N ARG A 124 8.92 -0.34 -10.00
CA ARG A 124 7.51 -0.15 -10.37
C ARG A 124 6.83 0.92 -9.50
N ASN A 125 7.04 0.87 -8.19
CA ASN A 125 6.38 1.77 -7.24
C ASN A 125 6.96 3.19 -7.30
N ALA A 126 8.26 3.32 -7.58
CA ALA A 126 8.95 4.61 -7.59
C ALA A 126 8.82 5.38 -8.89
N PHE A 127 8.56 4.69 -10.01
CA PHE A 127 8.49 5.30 -11.34
C PHE A 127 7.19 4.97 -12.08
N PRO A 128 6.02 5.26 -11.50
CA PRO A 128 4.73 4.86 -12.06
C PRO A 128 4.44 5.49 -13.43
N GLU A 129 4.84 6.74 -13.65
CA GLU A 129 4.72 7.43 -14.95
C GLU A 129 5.44 6.69 -16.09
N ARG A 130 6.53 5.99 -15.75
CA ARG A 130 7.33 5.22 -16.71
C ARG A 130 6.92 3.75 -16.76
N LEU A 131 6.37 3.22 -15.66
CA LEU A 131 6.03 1.82 -15.47
C LEU A 131 4.57 1.62 -14.97
N PRO A 132 3.56 2.04 -15.73
CA PRO A 132 2.18 2.09 -15.25
C PRO A 132 1.62 0.70 -14.87
N ALA A 133 0.98 0.63 -13.71
CA ALA A 133 0.45 -0.60 -13.12
C ALA A 133 -0.70 -1.26 -13.91
N SER A 134 -1.42 -0.48 -14.73
CA SER A 134 -2.54 -0.95 -15.56
C SER A 134 -2.12 -1.84 -16.75
N GLN A 135 -0.84 -1.82 -17.15
CA GLN A 135 -0.34 -2.58 -18.30
C GLN A 135 0.40 -3.86 -17.87
N ARG A 136 -0.33 -4.92 -17.44
CA ARG A 136 0.25 -6.23 -17.07
C ARG A 136 0.78 -7.00 -18.28
N THR A 137 1.76 -6.44 -18.98
CA THR A 137 2.35 -6.98 -20.20
C THR A 137 3.77 -7.49 -19.94
N LEU A 138 4.24 -8.44 -20.77
CA LEU A 138 5.65 -8.85 -20.77
C LEU A 138 6.58 -7.66 -21.07
N TRP A 139 6.09 -6.67 -21.83
CA TRP A 139 6.81 -5.44 -22.13
C TRP A 139 7.08 -4.60 -20.89
N ARG A 140 6.08 -4.39 -20.04
CA ARG A 140 6.28 -3.67 -18.78
C ARG A 140 7.29 -4.39 -17.90
N LYS A 141 7.21 -5.72 -17.77
CA LYS A 141 8.19 -6.51 -16.99
C LYS A 141 9.63 -6.37 -17.52
N PHE A 142 9.80 -6.25 -18.84
CA PHE A 142 11.10 -5.97 -19.44
C PHE A 142 11.64 -4.59 -19.06
N LEU A 143 10.77 -3.57 -19.03
CA LEU A 143 11.15 -2.22 -18.58
C LEU A 143 11.41 -2.18 -17.06
N GLU A 144 10.58 -2.81 -16.23
CA GLU A 144 10.79 -2.96 -14.77
C GLU A 144 12.18 -3.59 -14.51
N THR A 145 12.52 -4.64 -15.25
CA THR A 145 13.81 -5.30 -15.19
C THR A 145 14.97 -4.34 -15.51
N ARG A 146 14.84 -3.56 -16.59
CA ARG A 146 15.89 -2.62 -17.00
C ARG A 146 16.08 -1.50 -15.97
N VAL A 147 14.99 -0.98 -15.40
CA VAL A 147 15.05 0.04 -14.34
C VAL A 147 15.64 -0.54 -13.06
N ALA A 148 15.22 -1.73 -12.65
CA ALA A 148 15.80 -2.46 -11.51
C ALA A 148 17.31 -2.67 -11.67
N TRP A 149 17.78 -3.00 -12.87
CA TRP A 149 19.22 -3.08 -13.15
C TRP A 149 19.94 -1.73 -12.99
N GLY A 150 19.29 -0.62 -13.34
CA GLY A 150 19.82 0.72 -13.08
C GLY A 150 19.94 1.02 -11.59
N ILE A 151 18.89 0.74 -10.82
CA ILE A 151 18.86 0.88 -9.36
C ILE A 151 20.01 0.09 -8.71
N GLU A 152 20.20 -1.17 -9.09
CA GLU A 152 21.26 -2.05 -8.55
C GLU A 152 22.69 -1.64 -8.92
N ARG A 153 22.86 -0.74 -9.90
CA ARG A 153 24.16 -0.15 -10.21
C ARG A 153 24.44 1.13 -9.42
N THR A 154 23.41 1.77 -8.91
CA THR A 154 23.50 3.03 -8.18
C THR A 154 23.54 2.80 -6.68
N PHE A 155 22.75 1.85 -6.18
CA PHE A 155 22.56 1.60 -4.76
C PHE A 155 23.00 0.19 -4.37
N ASP A 156 23.51 0.04 -3.15
CA ASP A 156 23.74 -1.27 -2.57
C ASP A 156 22.45 -1.94 -2.08
N LYS A 157 22.55 -3.18 -1.60
CA LYS A 157 21.38 -3.97 -1.21
C LYS A 157 20.64 -3.41 0.01
N ASP A 158 21.36 -2.81 0.94
CA ASP A 158 20.76 -2.27 2.16
C ASP A 158 20.07 -0.94 1.87
N GLU A 159 20.68 -0.10 1.02
CA GLU A 159 20.05 1.11 0.48
C GLU A 159 18.78 0.78 -0.31
N ILE A 160 18.81 -0.23 -1.19
CA ILE A 160 17.63 -0.66 -1.97
C ILE A 160 16.51 -1.14 -1.04
N LEU A 161 16.84 -1.92 -0.01
CA LEU A 161 15.85 -2.41 0.93
C LEU A 161 15.26 -1.25 1.76
N GLY A 162 16.08 -0.31 2.21
CA GLY A 162 15.61 0.90 2.89
C GLY A 162 14.69 1.74 2.02
N LEU A 163 15.07 2.01 0.76
CA LEU A 163 14.23 2.71 -0.21
C LEU A 163 12.90 1.98 -0.44
N TYR A 164 12.93 0.66 -0.59
CA TYR A 164 11.75 -0.17 -0.75
C TYR A 164 10.79 -0.06 0.45
N LEU A 165 11.31 -0.23 1.67
CA LEU A 165 10.50 -0.15 2.89
C LEU A 165 9.87 1.23 3.10
N ASN A 166 10.52 2.30 2.67
CA ASN A 166 10.00 3.66 2.77
C ASN A 166 9.00 4.03 1.66
N GLN A 167 8.94 3.26 0.57
CA GLN A 167 8.09 3.58 -0.58
C GLN A 167 6.87 2.68 -0.72
N ILE A 168 6.84 1.53 -0.06
CA ILE A 168 5.78 0.56 -0.27
C ILE A 168 4.47 0.94 0.42
N TYR A 169 3.36 0.65 -0.25
CA TYR A 169 2.02 0.93 0.25
C TYR A 169 1.50 -0.24 1.09
N PHE A 170 1.04 0.05 2.30
CA PHE A 170 0.55 -0.92 3.27
C PHE A 170 -0.98 -0.90 3.43
N GLY A 171 -1.70 -0.09 2.67
CA GLY A 171 -3.15 0.08 2.85
C GLY A 171 -3.48 1.34 3.65
N ASN A 172 -4.74 1.79 3.60
CA ASN A 172 -5.26 2.89 4.42
C ASN A 172 -4.45 4.20 4.41
N GLY A 173 -3.83 4.53 3.28
CA GLY A 173 -2.99 5.72 3.15
C GLY A 173 -1.61 5.60 3.82
N ALA A 174 -1.32 4.49 4.50
CA ALA A 174 -0.01 4.21 5.07
C ALA A 174 0.95 3.79 3.96
N THR A 175 1.92 4.67 3.66
CA THR A 175 2.99 4.38 2.70
C THR A 175 4.33 4.57 3.36
N GLY A 176 5.17 3.54 3.31
CA GLY A 176 6.40 3.47 4.08
C GLY A 176 6.21 2.77 5.43
N ILE A 177 7.26 2.10 5.88
CA ILE A 177 7.22 1.24 7.07
C ILE A 177 6.93 2.03 8.36
N ALA A 178 7.41 3.27 8.46
CA ALA A 178 7.14 4.14 9.60
C ALA A 178 5.66 4.56 9.70
N ALA A 179 5.08 4.97 8.57
CA ALA A 179 3.66 5.27 8.49
C ALA A 179 2.81 4.03 8.84
N ALA A 180 3.20 2.84 8.36
CA ALA A 180 2.49 1.60 8.65
C ALA A 180 2.59 1.19 10.12
N ALA A 181 3.76 1.31 10.75
CA ALA A 181 3.95 1.01 12.17
C ALA A 181 3.06 1.90 13.06
N ARG A 182 3.05 3.21 12.78
CA ARG A 182 2.17 4.18 13.45
C ARG A 182 0.70 3.87 13.19
N HIS A 183 0.34 3.64 11.93
CA HIS A 183 -1.05 3.45 11.53
C HIS A 183 -1.68 2.17 12.11
N TYR A 184 -0.98 1.05 12.06
CA TYR A 184 -1.54 -0.24 12.50
C TYR A 184 -1.30 -0.52 13.98
N PHE A 185 -0.19 -0.06 14.55
CA PHE A 185 0.23 -0.45 15.91
C PHE A 185 0.45 0.71 16.87
N GLY A 186 0.47 1.97 16.39
CA GLY A 186 0.71 3.14 17.23
C GLY A 186 2.13 3.25 17.78
N VAL A 187 3.09 2.50 17.23
CA VAL A 187 4.50 2.48 17.68
C VAL A 187 5.44 3.03 16.60
N PRO A 188 6.63 3.55 16.96
CA PRO A 188 7.66 3.85 15.97
C PRO A 188 8.15 2.57 15.26
N ALA A 189 8.62 2.70 14.02
CA ALA A 189 9.11 1.56 13.24
C ALA A 189 10.26 0.80 13.92
N SER A 190 11.06 1.51 14.70
CA SER A 190 12.17 0.95 15.50
C SER A 190 11.71 -0.02 16.58
N GLU A 191 10.43 0.00 16.96
CA GLU A 191 9.84 -0.84 18.01
C GLU A 191 8.97 -1.96 17.45
N LEU A 192 8.90 -2.12 16.12
CA LEU A 192 8.18 -3.23 15.51
C LEU A 192 8.67 -4.57 16.04
N THR A 193 7.75 -5.39 16.50
CA THR A 193 8.01 -6.78 16.91
C THR A 193 8.05 -7.72 15.70
N VAL A 194 8.55 -8.95 15.88
CA VAL A 194 8.55 -9.99 14.84
C VAL A 194 7.16 -10.25 14.24
N PRO A 195 6.09 -10.51 15.03
CA PRO A 195 4.75 -10.74 14.45
C PRO A 195 4.18 -9.51 13.74
N GLN A 196 4.48 -8.29 14.21
CA GLN A 196 4.07 -7.04 13.55
C GLN A 196 4.79 -6.84 12.21
N ALA A 197 6.10 -7.06 12.17
CA ALA A 197 6.89 -7.01 10.93
C ALA A 197 6.42 -8.07 9.93
N ALA A 198 6.14 -9.29 10.39
CA ALA A 198 5.62 -10.36 9.55
C ALA A 198 4.22 -10.04 8.99
N LEU A 199 3.36 -9.41 9.79
CA LEU A 199 2.05 -8.95 9.34
C LEU A 199 2.19 -7.90 8.24
N LEU A 200 2.97 -6.83 8.47
CA LEU A 200 3.20 -5.77 7.49
C LEU A 200 3.81 -6.31 6.18
N ALA A 201 4.82 -7.19 6.27
CA ALA A 201 5.40 -7.84 5.10
C ALA A 201 4.38 -8.71 4.34
N GLY A 202 3.47 -9.37 5.07
CA GLY A 202 2.39 -10.17 4.50
C GLY A 202 1.37 -9.34 3.71
N MET A 203 1.09 -8.12 4.18
CA MET A 203 0.09 -7.21 3.63
C MET A 203 0.46 -6.67 2.25
N VAL A 204 1.75 -6.46 1.99
CA VAL A 204 2.29 -5.92 0.72
C VAL A 204 1.66 -6.53 -0.53
N LYS A 205 1.43 -7.84 -0.51
CA LYS A 205 0.89 -8.58 -1.66
C LYS A 205 -0.51 -8.09 -2.07
N ALA A 206 -1.36 -7.80 -1.09
CA ALA A 206 -2.73 -7.34 -1.31
C ALA A 206 -3.20 -6.56 -0.06
N PRO A 207 -2.80 -5.28 0.08
CA PRO A 207 -2.97 -4.54 1.34
C PRO A 207 -4.40 -4.48 1.84
N ALA A 208 -5.37 -4.32 0.93
CA ALA A 208 -6.79 -4.30 1.29
C ALA A 208 -7.34 -5.66 1.72
N HIS A 209 -6.88 -6.77 1.13
CA HIS A 209 -7.37 -8.11 1.45
C HIS A 209 -6.73 -8.69 2.72
N TYR A 210 -5.52 -8.24 3.06
CA TYR A 210 -4.81 -8.65 4.25
C TYR A 210 -4.86 -7.60 5.35
N ASP A 211 -5.80 -6.65 5.27
CA ASP A 211 -5.99 -5.67 6.34
C ASP A 211 -6.49 -6.36 7.61
N PRO A 212 -5.77 -6.27 8.74
CA PRO A 212 -6.15 -6.96 9.97
C PRO A 212 -7.44 -6.41 10.63
N ARG A 213 -7.89 -5.22 10.26
CA ARG A 213 -9.16 -4.64 10.76
C ARG A 213 -10.36 -5.15 9.98
N GLU A 214 -10.21 -5.27 8.67
CA GLU A 214 -11.29 -5.68 7.76
C GLU A 214 -11.37 -7.21 7.61
N GLU A 215 -10.22 -7.88 7.51
CA GLU A 215 -10.08 -9.30 7.17
C GLU A 215 -9.10 -10.00 8.14
N PRO A 216 -9.43 -10.08 9.45
CA PRO A 216 -8.51 -10.52 10.50
C PRO A 216 -7.99 -11.95 10.31
N GLU A 217 -8.83 -12.87 9.84
CA GLU A 217 -8.42 -14.26 9.59
C GLU A 217 -7.45 -14.36 8.41
N ALA A 218 -7.72 -13.66 7.30
CA ALA A 218 -6.82 -13.64 6.14
C ALA A 218 -5.47 -12.99 6.49
N ALA A 219 -5.50 -11.90 7.28
CA ALA A 219 -4.32 -11.25 7.80
C ALA A 219 -3.49 -12.20 8.69
N LYS A 220 -4.14 -12.95 9.58
CA LYS A 220 -3.50 -13.93 10.46
C LYS A 220 -2.85 -15.07 9.69
N GLU A 221 -3.58 -15.71 8.78
CA GLU A 221 -3.03 -16.77 7.94
C GLU A 221 -1.82 -16.30 7.14
N ARG A 222 -1.89 -15.08 6.62
CA ARG A 222 -0.81 -14.47 5.83
C ARG A 222 0.41 -14.13 6.69
N ARG A 223 0.23 -13.54 7.88
CA ARG A 223 1.30 -13.30 8.86
C ARG A 223 1.99 -14.62 9.24
N ASP A 224 1.21 -15.65 9.55
CA ASP A 224 1.74 -16.95 9.98
C ASP A 224 2.52 -17.65 8.87
N LEU A 225 2.13 -17.44 7.60
CA LEU A 225 2.93 -17.85 6.45
C LEU A 225 4.27 -17.12 6.41
N VAL A 226 4.29 -15.81 6.60
CA VAL A 226 5.54 -15.02 6.61
C VAL A 226 6.47 -15.53 7.72
N LEU A 227 5.95 -15.73 8.94
CA LEU A 227 6.71 -16.29 10.07
C LEU A 227 7.31 -17.66 9.74
N ARG A 228 6.54 -18.57 9.11
CA ARG A 228 7.08 -19.86 8.65
C ARG A 228 8.20 -19.70 7.63
N VAL A 229 8.04 -18.79 6.68
CA VAL A 229 9.04 -18.56 5.63
C VAL A 229 10.31 -17.89 6.20
N MET A 230 10.18 -17.01 7.20
CA MET A 230 11.31 -16.46 7.96
C MET A 230 12.10 -17.57 8.67
N GLY A 231 11.41 -18.49 9.34
CA GLY A 231 12.04 -19.67 9.95
C GLY A 231 12.74 -20.57 8.93
N GLN A 232 12.11 -20.82 7.78
CA GLN A 232 12.73 -21.59 6.68
C GLN A 232 13.94 -20.90 6.05
N ALA A 233 13.99 -19.57 6.09
CA ALA A 233 15.12 -18.77 5.64
C ALA A 233 16.25 -18.68 6.67
N GLY A 234 16.01 -19.14 7.91
CA GLY A 234 16.97 -19.12 9.01
C GLY A 234 17.03 -17.80 9.77
N PHE A 235 16.07 -16.89 9.58
CA PHE A 235 16.00 -15.63 10.31
C PHE A 235 15.41 -15.80 11.71
N LEU A 236 14.62 -16.84 11.94
CA LEU A 236 13.99 -17.16 13.22
C LEU A 236 14.22 -18.63 13.61
N GLY A 237 14.44 -18.88 14.89
CA GLY A 237 14.45 -20.22 15.46
C GLY A 237 13.04 -20.84 15.51
N PRO A 238 12.91 -22.19 15.58
CA PRO A 238 11.62 -22.87 15.64
C PRO A 238 10.73 -22.44 16.82
N ASP A 239 11.32 -22.14 17.97
CA ASP A 239 10.60 -21.67 19.15
C ASP A 239 10.11 -20.23 18.97
N GLU A 240 10.91 -19.36 18.35
CA GLU A 240 10.52 -17.97 18.04
C GLU A 240 9.38 -17.92 17.03
N VAL A 241 9.42 -18.77 15.99
CA VAL A 241 8.31 -18.90 15.03
C VAL A 241 7.02 -19.29 15.73
N ARG A 242 7.07 -20.28 16.63
CA ARG A 242 5.88 -20.74 17.37
C ARG A 242 5.32 -19.64 18.26
N ALA A 243 6.18 -19.01 19.05
CA ALA A 243 5.78 -17.92 19.95
C ALA A 243 5.17 -16.74 19.16
N ALA A 244 5.75 -16.37 18.01
CA ALA A 244 5.23 -15.29 17.18
C ALA A 244 3.89 -15.64 16.50
N GLN A 245 3.63 -16.92 16.20
CA GLN A 245 2.33 -17.36 15.65
C GLN A 245 1.23 -17.38 16.72
N GLU A 246 1.59 -17.70 17.97
CA GLU A 246 0.68 -17.68 19.11
C GLU A 246 0.31 -16.26 19.55
N ALA A 247 1.14 -15.26 19.23
CA ALA A 247 0.85 -13.86 19.51
C ALA A 247 -0.44 -13.39 18.83
N GLU A 248 -1.28 -12.65 19.55
CA GLU A 248 -2.49 -12.05 18.99
C GLU A 248 -2.14 -10.90 18.03
N ILE A 249 -3.03 -10.65 17.06
CA ILE A 249 -2.93 -9.46 16.20
C ILE A 249 -3.63 -8.32 16.91
N GLU A 250 -2.84 -7.51 17.62
CA GLU A 250 -3.32 -6.28 18.22
C GLU A 250 -3.05 -5.12 17.26
N VAL A 251 -4.13 -4.47 16.80
CA VAL A 251 -4.04 -3.24 16.00
C VAL A 251 -4.78 -2.11 16.70
N VAL A 252 -4.25 -0.90 16.58
CA VAL A 252 -4.93 0.28 17.12
C VAL A 252 -6.25 0.50 16.37
N PRO A 253 -7.31 1.02 17.03
CA PRO A 253 -8.54 1.40 16.36
C PRO A 253 -8.30 2.39 15.22
N ALA A 254 -9.10 2.32 14.16
CA ALA A 254 -8.95 3.16 12.98
C ALA A 254 -9.02 4.65 13.31
N GLU A 255 -9.79 5.06 14.33
CA GLU A 255 -9.88 6.47 14.74
C GLU A 255 -8.57 7.01 15.37
N ARG A 256 -7.70 6.13 15.90
CA ARG A 256 -6.37 6.51 16.43
C ARG A 256 -5.26 6.46 15.39
N ALA A 257 -5.55 5.90 14.21
CA ALA A 257 -4.55 5.64 13.18
C ALA A 257 -4.21 6.87 12.32
N VAL A 258 -4.87 8.00 12.62
CA VAL A 258 -4.86 9.21 11.81
C VAL A 258 -4.55 10.40 12.71
N ASP A 259 -3.27 10.61 12.99
CA ASP A 259 -2.79 11.85 13.62
C ASP A 259 -2.71 12.95 12.54
N VAL A 260 -3.89 13.45 12.11
CA VAL A 260 -3.97 14.71 11.36
C VAL A 260 -4.31 15.79 12.37
N GLY A 261 -3.39 16.72 12.57
CA GLY A 261 -3.56 17.87 13.47
C GLY A 261 -4.69 18.85 13.09
N GLU A 262 -5.57 18.51 12.15
CA GLU A 262 -6.75 19.29 11.76
C GLU A 262 -7.93 18.34 11.47
N ALA A 263 -9.10 18.63 12.02
CA ALA A 263 -10.33 17.88 11.74
C ALA A 263 -10.67 18.00 10.25
N LEU A 264 -10.56 16.89 9.51
CA LEU A 264 -10.89 16.87 8.08
C LEU A 264 -12.41 17.05 7.90
N PRO A 265 -12.86 17.93 6.99
CA PRO A 265 -14.27 17.98 6.61
C PRO A 265 -14.65 16.67 5.87
N ALA A 266 -15.85 16.15 6.15
CA ALA A 266 -16.38 14.95 5.49
C ALA A 266 -15.49 13.69 5.59
N PRO A 267 -15.01 13.27 6.77
CA PRO A 267 -13.96 12.25 6.90
C PRO A 267 -14.36 10.90 6.27
N TRP A 268 -15.63 10.50 6.39
CA TRP A 268 -16.14 9.26 5.79
C TRP A 268 -16.21 9.32 4.26
N TYR A 269 -16.61 10.46 3.71
CA TYR A 269 -16.62 10.67 2.27
C TYR A 269 -15.20 10.66 1.71
N LEU A 270 -14.27 11.35 2.38
CA LEU A 270 -12.85 11.39 1.98
C LEU A 270 -12.22 9.99 2.03
N GLU A 271 -12.59 9.17 3.01
CA GLU A 271 -12.13 7.77 3.09
C GLU A 271 -12.70 6.92 1.94
N LEU A 272 -13.99 7.06 1.61
CA LEU A 272 -14.58 6.41 0.43
C LEU A 272 -13.85 6.84 -0.85
N LEU A 273 -13.62 8.14 -1.02
CA LEU A 273 -12.92 8.70 -2.17
C LEU A 273 -11.47 8.18 -2.23
N ARG A 274 -10.76 8.13 -1.11
CA ARG A 274 -9.41 7.57 -1.00
C ARG A 274 -9.37 6.10 -1.44
N ARG A 275 -10.34 5.28 -1.03
CA ARG A 275 -10.46 3.87 -1.46
C ARG A 275 -10.70 3.77 -2.97
N GLN A 276 -11.63 4.55 -3.51
CA GLN A 276 -11.93 4.57 -4.95
C GLN A 276 -10.72 5.01 -5.78
N LEU A 277 -10.01 6.04 -5.32
CA LEU A 277 -8.78 6.50 -5.94
C LEU A 277 -7.70 5.42 -5.88
N ALA A 278 -7.53 4.74 -4.74
CA ALA A 278 -6.58 3.64 -4.60
C ALA A 278 -6.91 2.46 -5.53
N ASP A 279 -8.18 2.11 -5.70
CA ASP A 279 -8.61 1.05 -6.62
C ASP A 279 -8.39 1.44 -8.09
N ALA A 280 -8.65 2.70 -8.44
CA ALA A 280 -8.56 3.18 -9.81
C ALA A 280 -7.12 3.48 -10.25
N LEU A 281 -6.32 4.07 -9.35
CA LEU A 281 -5.00 4.65 -9.67
C LEU A 281 -3.85 3.98 -8.90
N GLY A 282 -4.11 3.15 -7.89
CA GLY A 282 -3.06 2.48 -7.12
C GLY A 282 -2.18 3.45 -6.32
N SER A 283 -0.86 3.26 -6.37
CA SER A 283 0.13 4.16 -5.76
C SER A 283 0.19 5.54 -6.42
N ASP A 284 -0.34 5.66 -7.63
CA ASP A 284 -0.19 6.84 -8.49
C ASP A 284 -1.07 8.01 -8.01
N VAL A 285 -2.02 7.74 -7.09
CA VAL A 285 -2.85 8.75 -6.43
C VAL A 285 -2.00 9.85 -5.81
N TYR A 286 -0.85 9.51 -5.23
CA TYR A 286 0.01 10.47 -4.51
C TYR A 286 1.17 11.00 -5.36
N GLY A 287 1.16 10.77 -6.68
CA GLY A 287 2.11 11.36 -7.62
C GLY A 287 1.51 12.61 -8.27
N ASP A 288 2.28 13.70 -8.35
CA ASP A 288 2.01 14.88 -9.18
C ASP A 288 0.79 15.76 -8.83
N GLY A 289 0.55 16.06 -7.56
CA GLY A 289 -0.34 17.18 -7.17
C GLY A 289 -1.74 17.10 -7.79
N VAL A 290 -2.27 15.88 -7.88
CA VAL A 290 -3.54 15.57 -8.54
C VAL A 290 -4.67 16.37 -7.91
N ARG A 291 -5.49 17.01 -8.75
CA ARG A 291 -6.76 17.59 -8.32
C ARG A 291 -7.89 16.61 -8.58
N VAL A 292 -8.54 16.18 -7.51
CA VAL A 292 -9.67 15.24 -7.54
C VAL A 292 -10.96 16.04 -7.46
N HIS A 293 -11.65 16.15 -8.59
CA HIS A 293 -13.01 16.69 -8.60
C HIS A 293 -13.99 15.62 -8.13
N SER A 294 -14.59 15.82 -6.96
CA SER A 294 -15.53 14.88 -6.36
C SER A 294 -16.98 15.28 -6.59
N THR A 295 -17.92 14.42 -6.17
CA THR A 295 -19.35 14.72 -6.18
C THR A 295 -19.85 15.32 -4.87
N LEU A 296 -18.97 15.44 -3.87
CA LEU A 296 -19.23 15.98 -2.54
C LEU A 296 -19.85 17.36 -2.65
N ASP A 297 -20.86 17.59 -1.83
CA ASP A 297 -21.46 18.90 -1.61
C ASP A 297 -21.18 19.26 -0.15
N ALA A 298 -20.18 20.11 0.09
CA ALA A 298 -19.67 20.38 1.43
C ALA A 298 -20.76 20.99 2.34
N GLY A 299 -21.67 21.79 1.77
CA GLY A 299 -22.81 22.35 2.48
C GLY A 299 -23.83 21.27 2.88
N LEU A 300 -24.14 20.35 1.97
CA LEU A 300 -25.02 19.20 2.26
C LEU A 300 -24.40 18.24 3.27
N GLN A 301 -23.09 18.00 3.22
CA GLN A 301 -22.38 17.19 4.21
C GLN A 301 -22.55 17.79 5.60
N ALA A 302 -22.22 19.07 5.76
CA ALA A 302 -22.32 19.74 7.05
C ALA A 302 -23.76 19.71 7.59
N ALA A 303 -24.76 19.96 6.73
CA ALA A 303 -26.16 19.90 7.12
C ALA A 303 -26.61 18.47 7.51
N ALA A 304 -26.10 17.44 6.83
CA ALA A 304 -26.41 16.05 7.14
C ALA A 304 -25.78 15.62 8.47
N GLU A 305 -24.53 16.00 8.73
CA GLU A 305 -23.83 15.76 9.99
C GLU A 305 -24.54 16.46 11.16
N GLU A 306 -24.86 17.75 11.02
CA GLU A 306 -25.59 18.53 12.03
C GLU A 306 -26.98 17.92 12.31
N ALA A 307 -27.72 17.55 11.27
CA ALA A 307 -29.03 16.95 11.42
C ALA A 307 -28.95 15.60 12.15
N LEU A 308 -27.98 14.75 11.78
CA LEU A 308 -27.76 13.46 12.41
C LEU A 308 -27.39 13.62 13.88
N GLU A 309 -26.39 14.44 14.19
CA GLU A 309 -25.94 14.69 15.56
C GLU A 309 -27.07 15.26 16.44
N THR A 310 -27.85 16.20 15.88
CA THR A 310 -29.03 16.75 16.56
C THR A 310 -30.05 15.67 16.87
N GLN A 311 -30.40 14.80 15.91
CA GLN A 311 -31.37 13.74 16.18
C GLN A 311 -30.84 12.70 17.17
N LEU A 312 -29.57 12.31 17.08
CA LEU A 312 -28.97 11.36 18.02
C LEU A 312 -29.02 11.90 19.46
N ARG A 313 -28.66 13.17 19.67
CA ARG A 313 -28.76 13.82 20.99
C ARG A 313 -30.20 13.86 21.53
N ARG A 314 -31.18 14.13 20.66
CA ARG A 314 -32.60 14.14 21.06
C ARG A 314 -33.11 12.76 21.44
N ILE A 315 -32.60 11.71 20.79
CA ILE A 315 -32.88 10.32 21.18
C ILE A 315 -32.25 10.02 22.54
N GLU A 316 -30.97 10.33 22.72
CA GLU A 316 -30.26 10.11 23.99
C GLU A 316 -30.87 10.88 25.17
N ALA A 317 -31.40 12.07 24.91
CA ALA A 317 -32.12 12.89 25.89
C ALA A 317 -33.55 12.40 26.18
N GLY A 318 -34.05 11.41 25.44
CA GLY A 318 -35.39 10.86 25.60
C GLY A 318 -36.52 11.71 25.00
N GLU A 319 -36.21 12.72 24.18
CA GLU A 319 -37.20 13.61 23.58
C GLU A 319 -38.08 12.92 22.51
N LEU A 320 -37.54 11.88 21.87
CA LEU A 320 -38.22 11.10 20.83
C LEU A 320 -38.77 9.76 21.34
N GLY A 321 -38.71 9.53 22.66
CA GLY A 321 -39.15 8.30 23.33
C GLY A 321 -38.16 7.87 24.42
N PRO A 322 -38.53 6.95 25.33
CA PRO A 322 -37.63 6.46 26.36
C PRO A 322 -36.35 5.86 25.75
N TYR A 323 -35.19 6.27 26.27
CA TYR A 323 -33.88 5.74 25.89
C TYR A 323 -33.13 5.26 27.14
N ASP A 324 -32.88 3.95 27.20
CA ASP A 324 -32.22 3.27 28.34
C ASP A 324 -30.72 2.97 28.08
N GLY A 325 -30.16 3.49 26.98
CA GLY A 325 -28.76 3.28 26.60
C GLY A 325 -27.78 4.28 27.22
N ALA A 326 -26.49 4.09 26.98
CA ALA A 326 -25.49 5.08 27.40
C ALA A 326 -25.53 6.29 26.46
N ALA A 327 -25.42 7.50 27.00
CA ALA A 327 -25.25 8.70 26.19
C ALA A 327 -23.80 8.84 25.71
N TYR A 328 -23.60 9.56 24.60
CA TYR A 328 -22.27 9.93 24.15
C TYR A 328 -21.56 10.83 25.18
N ASP A 329 -20.29 10.51 25.46
CA ASP A 329 -19.42 11.26 26.36
C ASP A 329 -18.08 11.54 25.66
N PRO A 330 -17.78 12.80 25.29
CA PRO A 330 -16.57 13.15 24.56
C PRO A 330 -15.28 13.00 25.41
N ASP A 331 -15.40 13.01 26.74
CA ASP A 331 -14.26 12.90 27.67
C ASP A 331 -13.96 11.44 28.05
N ARG A 332 -14.85 10.52 27.67
CA ARG A 332 -14.70 9.10 27.96
C ARG A 332 -13.90 8.41 26.86
N PRO A 333 -12.73 7.81 27.18
CA PRO A 333 -11.97 7.07 26.19
C PRO A 333 -12.79 5.87 25.68
N PRO A 334 -12.77 5.60 24.36
CA PRO A 334 -13.50 4.47 23.79
C PRO A 334 -12.97 3.15 24.39
N ASP A 335 -13.88 2.37 24.95
CA ASP A 335 -13.62 1.05 25.55
C ASP A 335 -13.43 0.00 24.44
N SER A 336 -12.64 -1.04 24.66
CA SER A 336 -12.33 -2.07 23.65
C SER A 336 -13.55 -2.92 23.24
N ALA A 337 -14.70 -2.71 23.88
CA ALA A 337 -15.96 -3.40 23.64
C ALA A 337 -16.91 -2.66 22.67
N GLY A 338 -16.47 -1.57 22.02
CA GLY A 338 -17.25 -0.79 21.07
C GLY A 338 -18.07 0.35 21.70
N SER A 339 -18.72 1.15 20.85
CA SER A 339 -19.53 2.31 21.25
C SER A 339 -20.80 1.86 21.98
N ARG A 340 -20.90 2.17 23.28
CA ARG A 340 -22.08 1.83 24.12
C ARG A 340 -23.27 2.79 23.95
N TYR A 341 -23.09 3.83 23.15
CA TYR A 341 -24.07 4.86 22.85
C TYR A 341 -24.61 4.72 21.42
N ILE A 342 -25.75 5.34 21.15
CA ILE A 342 -26.41 5.20 19.86
C ILE A 342 -25.52 5.71 18.72
N GLN A 343 -25.47 4.95 17.63
CA GLN A 343 -24.75 5.32 16.41
C GLN A 343 -25.76 5.67 15.31
N GLY A 344 -25.32 6.45 14.33
CA GLY A 344 -26.13 6.80 13.18
C GLY A 344 -25.28 6.91 11.93
N ALA A 345 -25.92 6.73 10.78
CA ALA A 345 -25.33 6.95 9.47
C ALA A 345 -26.36 7.66 8.59
N VAL A 346 -25.87 8.57 7.75
CA VAL A 346 -26.65 9.26 6.72
C VAL A 346 -25.88 9.18 5.42
N VAL A 347 -26.59 8.94 4.32
CA VAL A 347 -26.04 8.99 2.97
C VAL A 347 -27.02 9.77 2.11
N VAL A 348 -26.53 10.79 1.43
CA VAL A 348 -27.34 11.62 0.53
C VAL A 348 -26.92 11.37 -0.90
N LEU A 349 -27.87 10.98 -1.74
CA LEU A 349 -27.65 10.64 -3.14
C LEU A 349 -28.38 11.61 -4.07
N ASP A 350 -27.75 11.92 -5.19
CA ASP A 350 -28.44 12.50 -6.34
C ASP A 350 -29.34 11.45 -6.98
N ALA A 351 -30.66 11.65 -6.91
CA ALA A 351 -31.64 10.67 -7.38
C ALA A 351 -31.57 10.39 -8.91
N ARG A 352 -30.95 11.28 -9.70
CA ARG A 352 -30.85 11.12 -11.15
C ARG A 352 -29.56 10.44 -11.57
N SER A 353 -28.44 10.85 -10.99
CA SER A 353 -27.12 10.34 -11.37
C SER A 353 -26.63 9.20 -10.48
N GLY A 354 -27.22 9.01 -9.31
CA GLY A 354 -26.70 8.09 -8.28
C GLY A 354 -25.44 8.59 -7.59
N ALA A 355 -25.03 9.84 -7.81
CA ALA A 355 -23.83 10.42 -7.20
C ALA A 355 -24.03 10.63 -5.69
N VAL A 356 -23.03 10.24 -4.90
CA VAL A 356 -23.00 10.52 -3.46
C VAL A 356 -22.70 12.01 -3.23
N ARG A 357 -23.55 12.70 -2.47
CA ARG A 357 -23.43 14.13 -2.17
C ARG A 357 -22.98 14.40 -0.74
N ALA A 358 -23.33 13.51 0.19
CA ALA A 358 -22.93 13.53 1.59
C ALA A 358 -22.99 12.11 2.18
#